data_AF-A0A4R2TLE2-F1
#
_entry.id   AF-A0A4R2TLE2-F1
#
_cell.length_a   1.000
_cell.length_b   1.000
_cell.length_c   1.000
_cell.angle_alpha   90.00
_cell.angle_beta   90.00
_cell.angle_gamma   90.00
#
_symmetry.space_group_name_H-M   'P 1'
#
loop_
_entity.id
_entity.type
_entity.pdbx_description
1 polymer ?
#
loop_
_entity_poly.entity_id
_entity_poly.type
_entity_poly.pdbx_seq_one_letter_code
_entity_poly.pdbx_strand_id
1 'polypeptide(L)' 'MPKLRTSEFLLIIVPLLVSVVLYPFLPSTVPRHFGINGEVSYISKDFIFIFSFVPFLAYKLHKYKERLKK' A
#
# COMPACT_ATOMS: atom_id res chain seq x y z
N MET A 1 12.77 -13.43 14.78
CA MET A 1 12.18 -12.35 13.94
C MET A 1 13.06 -12.13 12.72
N PRO A 2 12.50 -12.00 11.50
CA PRO A 2 13.28 -11.63 10.33
C PRO A 2 13.92 -10.25 10.55
N LYS A 3 15.24 -10.15 10.40
CA LYS A 3 15.96 -8.88 10.54
C LYS A 3 15.67 -8.01 9.32
N LEU A 4 14.90 -6.93 9.53
CA LEU A 4 14.61 -5.95 8.49
C LEU A 4 15.82 -5.05 8.28
N ARG A 5 16.15 -4.77 7.02
CA ARG A 5 17.17 -3.77 6.67
C ARG A 5 16.59 -2.36 6.78
N THR A 6 17.44 -1.36 6.96
CA THR A 6 17.03 0.06 7.00
C THR A 6 16.19 0.46 5.78
N SER A 7 16.56 -0.01 4.59
CA SER A 7 15.78 0.23 3.36
C SER A 7 14.38 -0.42 3.39
N GLU A 8 14.25 -1.60 3.99
CA GLU A 8 12.95 -2.26 4.17
C GLU A 8 12.08 -1.53 5.19
N PHE A 9 12.71 -0.94 6.23
CA PHE A 9 12.02 -0.06 7.18
C PHE A 9 11.50 1.21 6.52
N LEU A 10 12.30 1.86 5.66
CA LEU A 10 11.89 3.05 4.94
C LEU A 10 10.69 2.78 4.02
N LEU A 11 10.63 1.60 3.39
CA LEU A 11 9.48 1.17 2.57
C LEU A 11 8.18 0.96 3.35
N ILE A 12 8.24 0.93 4.68
CA ILE A 12 7.06 0.86 5.55
C ILE A 12 6.76 2.24 6.13
N ILE A 13 7.76 2.87 6.77
CA ILE A 13 7.57 4.11 7.52
C ILE A 13 7.21 5.26 6.59
N VAL A 14 7.89 5.43 5.46
CA VAL A 14 7.67 6.58 4.58
C VAL A 14 6.24 6.57 4.01
N PRO A 15 5.72 5.47 3.41
CA PRO A 15 4.34 5.42 2.95
C PRO A 15 3.32 5.60 4.08
N LEU A 16 3.58 5.04 5.27
CA LEU A 16 2.69 5.18 6.41
C LEU A 16 2.59 6.64 6.88
N LEU A 17 3.72 7.34 6.99
CA LEU A 17 3.75 8.77 7.34
C LEU A 17 3.02 9.61 6.29
N VAL A 18 3.23 9.33 5.00
CA VAL A 18 2.50 9.99 3.91
C VAL A 18 0.99 9.76 4.05
N SER A 19 0.56 8.53 4.32
CA SER A 19 -0.86 8.23 4.53
C SER A 19 -1.45 8.96 5.73
N VAL A 20 -0.74 9.06 6.85
CA VAL A 20 -1.19 9.81 8.05
C VAL A 20 -1.36 11.30 7.71
N VAL A 21 -0.40 11.88 7.01
CA VAL A 21 -0.45 13.29 6.59
C VAL A 21 -1.60 13.55 5.62
N LEU A 22 -1.86 12.63 4.68
CA LEU A 22 -2.92 12.77 3.67
C LEU A 22 -4.32 12.43 4.19
N TYR A 23 -4.44 11.59 5.24
CA TYR A 23 -5.71 11.13 5.80
C TYR A 23 -6.77 12.23 6.07
N PRO A 24 -6.44 13.37 6.71
CA PRO A 24 -7.42 14.43 6.95
C PRO A 24 -7.86 15.16 5.67
N PHE A 25 -7.06 15.12 4.60
CA PHE A 25 -7.36 15.78 3.33
C PHE A 25 -8.13 14.88 2.34
N LEU A 26 -8.35 13.62 2.68
CA LEU A 26 -9.09 12.68 1.84
C LEU A 26 -10.61 12.79 2.05
N PRO A 27 -11.40 12.73 0.96
CA PRO A 27 -12.84 12.57 1.04
C PRO A 27 -13.19 11.27 1.78
N SER A 28 -14.35 11.23 2.44
CA SER A 28 -14.80 10.06 3.22
C SER A 28 -14.78 8.76 2.43
N THR A 29 -15.07 8.86 1.13
CA THR A 29 -15.02 7.74 0.19
C THR A 29 -14.25 8.11 -1.07
N VAL A 30 -13.59 7.11 -1.66
CA VAL A 30 -12.84 7.24 -2.91
C VAL A 30 -13.54 6.38 -3.97
N PRO A 31 -13.78 6.89 -5.19
CA PRO A 31 -14.35 6.08 -6.25
C PRO A 31 -13.38 4.97 -6.66
N ARG A 32 -13.87 3.74 -6.65
CA ARG A 32 -13.20 2.57 -7.19
C ARG A 32 -13.59 2.44 -8.66
N HIS A 33 -12.61 2.63 -9.55
CA HIS A 33 -12.80 2.52 -11.01
C HIS A 33 -12.92 1.05 -11.51
N PHE A 34 -13.09 0.08 -10.60
CA PHE A 34 -13.15 -1.35 -10.89
C PHE A 34 -14.56 -1.92 -10.69
N GLY A 35 -15.59 -1.20 -11.15
CA GLY A 35 -16.95 -1.74 -11.19
C GLY A 35 -17.14 -2.71 -12.34
N ILE A 36 -17.99 -3.71 -12.13
CA ILE A 36 -18.51 -4.56 -13.21
C ILE A 36 -19.60 -3.73 -13.91
N ASN A 37 -19.60 -3.66 -15.24
CA ASN A 37 -20.58 -2.91 -16.05
C ASN A 37 -20.53 -1.36 -15.97
N GLY A 38 -19.39 -0.75 -15.63
CA GLY A 38 -19.24 0.71 -15.65
C GLY A 38 -19.84 1.44 -14.44
N GLU A 39 -20.26 0.69 -13.41
CA GLU A 39 -20.70 1.29 -12.15
C GLU A 39 -19.52 1.84 -11.35
N VAL A 40 -19.68 3.06 -10.81
CA VAL A 40 -18.71 3.65 -9.89
C VAL A 40 -19.03 3.16 -8.48
N SER A 41 -18.27 2.17 -8.01
CA SER A 41 -18.32 1.73 -6.61
C SER A 41 -17.46 2.65 -5.74
N TYR A 42 -17.76 2.79 -4.45
CA TYR A 42 -17.02 3.65 -3.53
C TYR A 42 -16.36 2.82 -2.42
N ILE A 43 -15.15 3.20 -2.02
CA ILE A 43 -14.41 2.57 -0.92
C ILE A 43 -14.14 3.57 0.20
N SER A 44 -14.11 3.13 1.46
CA SER A 44 -13.70 3.99 2.58
C SER A 44 -12.26 4.49 2.38
N LYS A 45 -12.00 5.75 2.77
CA LYS A 45 -10.64 6.31 2.82
C LYS A 45 -9.70 5.57 3.75
N ASP A 46 -10.20 4.79 4.71
CA ASP A 46 -9.38 4.02 5.65
C ASP A 46 -8.48 3.00 4.94
N PHE A 47 -8.84 2.60 3.72
CA PHE A 47 -8.02 1.74 2.89
C PHE A 47 -6.66 2.35 2.53
N ILE A 48 -6.47 3.66 2.67
CA ILE A 48 -5.16 4.30 2.44
C ILE A 48 -4.07 3.72 3.36
N PHE A 49 -4.41 3.31 4.58
CA PHE A 49 -3.46 2.68 5.50
C PHE A 49 -3.10 1.26 5.04
N ILE A 50 -4.04 0.53 4.44
CA ILE A 50 -3.75 -0.77 3.84
C ILE A 50 -2.86 -0.58 2.62
N PHE A 51 -3.19 0.40 1.77
CA PHE A 51 -2.43 0.70 0.56
C PHE A 51 -1.00 1.21 0.86
N SER A 52 -0.75 1.85 2.01
CA SER A 52 0.62 2.21 2.39
C SER A 52 1.57 1.02 2.54
N PHE A 53 1.08 -0.20 2.74
CA PHE A 53 1.94 -1.39 2.81
C PHE A 53 2.29 -1.97 1.44
N VAL A 54 1.63 -1.53 0.36
CA VAL A 54 1.84 -2.07 -1.00
C VAL A 54 3.31 -1.98 -1.45
N PRO A 55 4.04 -0.87 -1.28
CA PRO A 55 5.44 -0.79 -1.69
C PRO A 55 6.32 -1.83 -1.00
N PHE A 56 6.12 -2.03 0.31
CA PHE A 56 6.83 -3.04 1.08
C PHE A 56 6.49 -4.47 0.63
N LEU A 57 5.20 -4.78 0.42
CA LEU A 57 4.78 -6.08 -0.09
C LEU A 57 5.37 -6.36 -1.47
N ALA A 58 5.27 -5.40 -2.40
CA ALA A 58 5.82 -5.53 -3.76
C ALA A 58 7.33 -5.81 -3.72
N TYR A 59 8.07 -5.09 -2.87
CA TYR A 59 9.49 -5.34 -2.67
C TYR A 59 9.80 -6.74 -2.15
N LYS A 60 9.03 -7.22 -1.15
CA LYS A 60 9.22 -8.55 -0.55
C LYS A 60 8.91 -9.65 -1.55
N LEU A 61 7.84 -9.51 -2.33
CA LEU A 61 7.45 -10.44 -3.40
C LEU A 61 8.53 -10.48 -4.49
N HIS A 62 9.03 -9.33 -4.93
CA HIS A 62 10.12 -9.26 -5.90
C HIS A 62 11.39 -9.97 -5.38
N LYS A 63 11.81 -9.67 -4.15
CA LYS A 63 12.98 -10.30 -3.51
C LYS A 63 12.81 -11.80 -3.33
N TYR A 64 11.60 -12.28 -3.02
CA TYR A 64 11.29 -13.69 -2.92
C TYR A 64 11.40 -14.38 -4.28
N LYS A 65 10.82 -13.79 -5.33
CA LYS A 65 10.94 -14.30 -6.71
C LYS A 65 12.39 -14.39 -7.17
N GLU A 66 13.21 -13.39 -6.90
CA GLU A 66 14.65 -13.41 -7.26
C GLU A 66 15.45 -14.47 -6.50
N ARG A 67 15.02 -14.84 -5.29
CA ARG A 67 15.62 -15.95 -4.54
C ARG A 67 15.26 -17.31 -5.12
N LEU A 68 14.05 -17.48 -5.66
CA LEU A 68 13.61 -18.74 -6.28
C LEU A 68 14.26 -19.01 -7.64
N LYS A 69 14.78 -17.97 -8.32
CA LYS A 69 15.49 -18.10 -9.59
C LYS A 69 16.98 -18.44 -9.44
N LYS A 70 17.51 -18.33 -8.21
CA LYS A 70 18.91 -18.65 -7.87
C LYS A 70 19.01 -20.09 -7.40
#